data_AF-A0A645IXQ9-F1
#
_entry.id   AF-A0A645IXQ9-F1
#
_cell.length_a   1.000
_cell.length_b   1.000
_cell.length_c   1.000
_cell.angle_alpha   90.00
_cell.angle_beta   90.00
_cell.angle_gamma   90.00
#
_symmetry.space_group_name_H-M   'P 1'
#
loop_
_entity.id
_entity.type
_entity.pdbx_description
1 polymer ?
#
loop_
_entity_poly.entity_id
_entity_poly.type
_entity_poly.pdbx_seq_one_letter_code
_entity_poly.pdbx_strand_id
1 'polypeptide(L)'
;MFSEFQSKVENQIATDKNKHNALAGILSKVPENTARLAALIHFFLEMEGDEIDRRVLENIIPVINYYYNQVVRVLTVRMDKGEEDASLLYQWLLYGPLNQTSICIDVAKTQVRRYAPYQLRDGARLNRALKLLEEHGNISMYKIRNTNGSIQQIIRIHRS
;
A
#
# COMPACT_ATOMS: atom_id res chain seq x y z
N MET A 1 -31.55 4.69 -4.98
CA MET A 1 -30.32 4.74 -5.80
C MET A 1 -29.33 5.81 -5.32
N PHE A 2 -29.53 7.11 -5.56
CA PHE A 2 -28.49 8.09 -5.19
C PHE A 2 -28.30 8.21 -3.66
N SER A 3 -29.39 8.09 -2.90
CA SER A 3 -29.34 7.95 -1.44
C SER A 3 -28.57 6.72 -0.97
N GLU A 4 -28.78 5.57 -1.62
CA GLU A 4 -28.03 4.33 -1.33
C GLU A 4 -26.54 4.47 -1.66
N PHE A 5 -26.22 5.19 -2.73
CA PHE A 5 -24.85 5.55 -3.07
C PHE A 5 -24.21 6.44 -1.99
N GLN A 6 -24.91 7.47 -1.52
CA GLN A 6 -24.48 8.29 -0.38
C GLN A 6 -24.21 7.42 0.87
N SER A 7 -25.15 6.54 1.24
CA SER A 7 -24.96 5.65 2.38
C SER A 7 -23.75 4.72 2.22
N LYS A 8 -23.47 4.23 1.01
CA LYS A 8 -22.25 3.45 0.73
C LYS A 8 -20.98 4.27 0.94
N VAL A 9 -20.96 5.53 0.48
CA VAL A 9 -19.83 6.43 0.69
C VAL A 9 -19.60 6.69 2.18
N GLU A 10 -20.65 6.96 2.95
CA GLU A 10 -20.54 7.17 4.40
C GLU A 10 -19.97 5.94 5.13
N ASN A 11 -20.44 4.74 4.77
CA ASN A 11 -19.88 3.49 5.32
C ASN A 11 -18.40 3.31 4.92
N GLN A 12 -18.02 3.72 3.71
CA GLN A 12 -16.64 3.71 3.25
C GLN A 12 -15.77 4.69 4.04
N ILE A 13 -16.27 5.88 4.40
CA ILE A 13 -15.58 6.85 5.26
C ILE A 13 -15.26 6.22 6.61
N ALA A 14 -16.23 5.55 7.22
CA ALA A 14 -16.03 4.87 8.49
C ALA A 14 -14.95 3.77 8.40
N THR A 15 -14.94 3.02 7.29
CA THR A 15 -13.99 1.92 7.03
C THR A 15 -12.58 2.44 6.76
N ASP A 16 -12.45 3.51 5.98
CA ASP A 16 -11.16 4.04 5.50
C ASP A 16 -10.57 5.11 6.43
N LYS A 17 -11.27 5.49 7.51
CA LYS A 17 -10.84 6.53 8.47
C LYS A 17 -9.43 6.31 9.02
N ASN A 18 -9.03 5.06 9.21
CA ASN A 18 -7.72 4.69 9.74
C ASN A 18 -6.65 4.49 8.65
N LYS A 19 -7.05 4.49 7.37
CA LYS A 19 -6.11 4.30 6.26
C LYS A 19 -5.31 5.56 6.00
N HIS A 20 -5.93 6.73 5.85
CA HIS A 20 -5.20 8.00 5.65
C HIS A 20 -6.08 9.19 6.04
N ASN A 21 -5.52 10.20 6.73
CA ASN A 21 -6.26 11.34 7.27
C ASN A 21 -7.04 12.14 6.20
N ALA A 22 -6.49 12.27 4.99
CA ALA A 22 -7.13 12.97 3.88
C ALA A 22 -8.27 12.19 3.21
N LEU A 23 -8.37 10.86 3.39
CA LEU A 23 -9.36 10.05 2.68
C LEU A 23 -10.79 10.40 3.08
N ALA A 24 -11.03 10.64 4.37
CA ALA A 24 -12.34 11.04 4.87
C ALA A 24 -12.83 12.35 4.21
N GLY A 25 -11.94 13.33 4.07
CA GLY A 25 -12.26 14.62 3.43
C GLY A 25 -12.45 14.54 1.91
N ILE A 26 -11.85 13.54 1.26
CA ILE A 26 -12.04 13.28 -0.17
C ILE A 26 -13.37 12.54 -0.39
N LEU A 27 -13.61 11.48 0.38
CA LEU A 27 -14.84 10.69 0.34
C LEU A 27 -16.09 11.55 0.60
N SER A 28 -16.04 12.47 1.55
CA SER A 28 -17.19 13.33 1.87
C SER A 28 -17.65 14.19 0.69
N LYS A 29 -16.78 14.43 -0.31
CA LYS A 29 -17.10 15.18 -1.54
C LYS A 29 -17.55 14.30 -2.70
N VAL A 30 -17.41 12.97 -2.59
CA VAL A 30 -17.75 12.03 -3.67
C VAL A 30 -19.21 12.16 -4.11
N PRO A 31 -20.21 12.24 -3.22
CA PRO A 31 -21.61 12.35 -3.65
C PRO A 31 -21.88 13.65 -4.41
N GLU A 32 -21.40 14.77 -3.86
CA GLU A 32 -21.56 16.09 -4.46
C GLU A 32 -20.92 16.17 -5.85
N ASN A 33 -19.69 15.65 -5.99
CA ASN A 33 -19.00 15.60 -7.28
C ASN A 33 -19.67 14.63 -8.28
N THR A 34 -20.27 13.55 -7.80
CA THR A 34 -21.05 12.63 -8.65
C THR A 34 -22.28 13.34 -9.22
N ALA A 35 -23.02 14.08 -8.39
CA ALA A 35 -24.18 14.85 -8.85
C ALA A 35 -23.79 15.90 -9.90
N ARG A 36 -22.68 16.64 -9.68
CA ARG A 36 -22.16 17.62 -10.65
C ARG A 36 -21.78 16.96 -11.98
N LEU A 37 -21.05 15.85 -11.94
CA LEU A 37 -20.66 15.16 -13.15
C LEU A 37 -21.87 14.58 -13.89
N ALA A 38 -22.83 14.01 -13.18
CA ALA A 38 -24.07 13.51 -13.77
C ALA A 38 -24.88 14.65 -14.43
N ALA A 39 -24.96 15.83 -13.81
CA ALA A 39 -25.60 17.00 -14.42
C ALA A 39 -24.90 17.46 -15.71
N LEU A 40 -23.55 17.48 -15.72
CA LEU A 40 -22.80 17.82 -16.93
C LEU A 40 -23.05 16.82 -18.06
N ILE A 41 -23.03 15.52 -17.76
CA ILE A 41 -23.31 14.49 -18.77
C ILE A 41 -24.76 14.58 -19.27
N HIS A 42 -25.72 14.83 -18.37
CA HIS A 42 -27.11 15.06 -18.76
C HIS A 42 -27.24 16.22 -19.76
N PHE A 43 -26.57 17.33 -19.47
CA PHE A 43 -26.50 18.50 -20.35
C PHE A 43 -25.85 18.18 -21.70
N PHE A 44 -24.69 17.53 -21.71
CA PHE A 44 -23.97 17.19 -22.96
C PHE A 44 -24.68 16.15 -23.83
N LEU A 45 -25.55 15.34 -23.24
CA LEU A 45 -26.38 14.38 -23.98
C LEU A 45 -27.70 15.01 -24.48
N GLU A 46 -27.89 16.31 -24.28
CA GLU A 46 -29.11 17.05 -24.68
C GLU A 46 -30.40 16.39 -24.16
N MET A 47 -30.31 15.81 -22.96
CA MET A 47 -31.43 15.11 -22.34
C MET A 47 -32.46 16.14 -21.86
N GLU A 48 -33.74 15.87 -22.12
CA GLU A 48 -34.84 16.75 -21.72
C GLU A 48 -35.09 16.72 -20.21
N GLY A 49 -35.54 17.85 -19.65
CA GLY A 49 -35.92 17.99 -18.25
C GLY A 49 -34.84 18.61 -17.37
N ASP A 50 -35.28 19.20 -16.26
CA ASP A 50 -34.41 19.86 -15.27
C ASP A 50 -33.86 18.90 -14.20
N GLU A 51 -34.33 17.65 -14.21
CA GLU A 51 -33.87 16.60 -13.31
C GLU A 51 -32.89 15.67 -14.01
N ILE A 52 -31.86 15.20 -13.29
CA ILE A 52 -30.89 14.25 -13.83
C ILE A 52 -31.58 12.89 -14.03
N ASP A 53 -31.72 12.46 -15.28
CA ASP A 53 -32.23 11.13 -15.60
C ASP A 53 -31.42 10.04 -14.89
N ARG A 54 -32.16 9.09 -14.32
CA ARG A 54 -31.61 7.94 -13.60
C ARG A 54 -30.53 7.19 -14.38
N ARG A 55 -30.68 7.05 -15.70
CA ARG A 55 -29.72 6.35 -16.58
C ARG A 55 -28.35 7.02 -16.58
N VAL A 56 -28.30 8.34 -16.46
CA VAL A 56 -27.04 9.10 -16.38
C VAL A 56 -26.35 8.81 -15.05
N LEU A 57 -27.12 8.80 -13.96
CA LEU A 57 -26.63 8.44 -12.62
C LEU A 57 -26.07 7.00 -12.57
N GLU A 58 -26.78 6.05 -13.16
CA GLU A 58 -26.36 4.63 -13.25
C GLU A 58 -25.02 4.46 -13.96
N ASN A 59 -24.75 5.27 -14.99
CA ASN A 59 -23.49 5.23 -15.74
C ASN A 59 -22.34 5.97 -15.04
N ILE A 60 -22.63 7.04 -14.29
CA ILE A 60 -21.59 7.89 -13.70
C ILE A 60 -21.09 7.37 -12.35
N ILE A 61 -21.93 6.70 -11.56
CA ILE A 61 -21.53 6.12 -10.28
C ILE A 61 -20.32 5.16 -10.44
N PRO A 62 -20.30 4.21 -11.39
CA PRO A 62 -19.13 3.36 -11.64
C PRO A 62 -17.87 4.14 -11.98
N VAL A 63 -17.99 5.20 -12.79
CA VAL A 63 -16.85 6.04 -13.21
C VAL A 63 -16.23 6.75 -12.01
N ILE A 64 -17.06 7.41 -11.19
CA ILE A 64 -16.58 8.08 -9.98
C ILE A 64 -15.95 7.10 -8.99
N ASN A 65 -16.58 5.92 -8.79
CA ASN A 65 -16.02 4.88 -7.93
C ASN A 65 -14.64 4.41 -8.42
N TYR A 66 -14.45 4.27 -9.74
CA TYR A 66 -13.15 3.93 -10.30
C TYR A 66 -12.09 4.98 -9.98
N TYR A 67 -12.37 6.26 -10.23
CA TYR A 67 -11.42 7.34 -9.94
C TYR A 67 -11.13 7.47 -8.45
N TYR A 68 -12.16 7.31 -7.61
CA TYR A 68 -11.97 7.29 -6.17
C TYR A 68 -11.02 6.16 -5.74
N ASN A 69 -11.20 4.95 -6.26
CA ASN A 69 -10.29 3.83 -5.98
C ASN A 69 -8.85 4.11 -6.43
N GLN A 70 -8.65 4.84 -7.53
CA GLN A 70 -7.30 5.29 -7.92
C GLN A 70 -6.73 6.30 -6.92
N VAL A 71 -7.53 7.23 -6.41
CA VAL A 71 -7.09 8.18 -5.36
C VAL A 71 -6.72 7.44 -4.08
N VAL A 72 -7.53 6.48 -3.64
CA VAL A 72 -7.19 5.61 -2.50
C VAL A 72 -5.84 4.95 -2.76
N ARG A 73 -5.69 4.28 -3.90
CA ARG A 73 -4.45 3.60 -4.27
C ARG A 73 -3.25 4.54 -4.24
N VAL A 74 -3.33 5.73 -4.84
CA VAL A 74 -2.22 6.71 -4.84
C VAL A 74 -1.86 7.17 -3.43
N LEU A 75 -2.87 7.44 -2.60
CA LEU A 75 -2.66 7.93 -1.22
C LEU A 75 -2.15 6.83 -0.30
N THR A 76 -2.58 5.58 -0.49
CA THR A 76 -2.16 4.43 0.31
C THR A 76 -0.86 3.80 -0.19
N VAL A 77 -0.52 3.91 -1.48
CA VAL A 77 0.76 3.43 -2.04
C VAL A 77 1.95 4.09 -1.34
N ARG A 78 1.84 5.36 -0.94
CA ARG A 78 2.90 6.05 -0.16
C ARG A 78 2.95 5.66 1.32
N MET A 79 1.90 5.02 1.83
CA MET A 79 1.86 4.49 3.20
C MET A 79 2.49 3.11 3.30
N ASP A 80 2.77 2.50 2.16
CA ASP A 80 3.47 1.25 2.07
C ASP A 80 5.00 1.40 2.05
N LYS A 81 5.51 2.29 2.90
CA LYS A 81 6.94 2.33 3.18
C LYS A 81 7.46 0.99 3.67
N GLY A 82 6.57 0.14 4.24
CA GLY A 82 6.89 -1.23 4.62
C GLY A 82 7.29 -2.09 3.43
N GLU A 83 6.47 -2.16 2.38
CA GLU A 83 6.79 -2.93 1.17
C GLU A 83 7.92 -2.30 0.36
N GLU A 84 8.03 -0.97 0.30
CA GLU A 84 9.16 -0.32 -0.35
C GLU A 84 10.47 -0.62 0.38
N ASP A 85 10.45 -0.56 1.73
CA ASP A 85 11.58 -0.94 2.58
C ASP A 85 11.89 -2.44 2.45
N ALA A 86 10.88 -3.31 2.38
CA ALA A 86 11.04 -4.75 2.17
C ALA A 86 11.64 -5.06 0.80
N SER A 87 11.14 -4.43 -0.25
CA SER A 87 11.64 -4.57 -1.62
C SER A 87 13.08 -4.10 -1.74
N LEU A 88 13.39 -2.93 -1.17
CA LEU A 88 14.75 -2.39 -1.13
C LEU A 88 15.69 -3.31 -0.32
N LEU A 89 15.22 -3.82 0.81
CA LEU A 89 15.97 -4.75 1.65
C LEU A 89 16.26 -6.05 0.91
N TYR A 90 15.28 -6.61 0.20
CA TYR A 90 15.43 -7.84 -0.57
C TYR A 90 16.41 -7.66 -1.74
N GLN A 91 16.29 -6.58 -2.49
CA GLN A 91 17.25 -6.20 -3.54
C GLN A 91 18.67 -6.05 -2.98
N TRP A 92 18.81 -5.39 -1.83
CA TRP A 92 20.10 -5.26 -1.17
C TRP A 92 20.65 -6.59 -0.64
N LEU A 93 19.80 -7.52 -0.18
CA LEU A 93 20.22 -8.86 0.24
C LEU A 93 20.71 -9.71 -0.94
N LEU A 94 20.11 -9.54 -2.12
CA LEU A 94 20.47 -10.28 -3.33
C LEU A 94 21.72 -9.73 -4.03
N TYR A 95 21.82 -8.40 -4.15
CA TYR A 95 22.84 -7.75 -4.99
C TYR A 95 23.76 -6.80 -4.22
N GLY A 96 23.58 -6.69 -2.91
CA GLY A 96 24.38 -5.80 -2.09
C GLY A 96 25.82 -6.28 -1.91
N PRO A 97 26.64 -5.46 -1.22
CA PRO A 97 28.07 -5.73 -1.04
C PRO A 97 28.38 -7.09 -0.39
N LEU A 98 27.44 -7.61 0.42
CA LEU A 98 27.58 -8.90 1.11
C LEU A 98 27.26 -10.12 0.23
N ASN A 99 26.71 -9.91 -0.97
CA ASN A 99 26.24 -10.97 -1.86
C ASN A 99 26.58 -10.70 -3.33
N GLN A 100 27.68 -9.99 -3.60
CA GLN A 100 28.09 -9.62 -4.97
C GLN A 100 28.29 -10.83 -5.90
N THR A 101 28.69 -11.98 -5.36
CA THR A 101 28.86 -13.22 -6.12
C THR A 101 27.57 -14.01 -6.27
N SER A 102 26.48 -13.56 -5.65
CA SER A 102 25.22 -14.30 -5.54
C SER A 102 25.42 -15.72 -5.00
N ILE A 103 26.36 -15.96 -4.08
CA ILE A 103 26.54 -17.28 -3.44
C ILE A 103 26.02 -17.27 -1.99
N CYS A 104 25.93 -16.08 -1.38
CA CYS A 104 25.51 -15.96 0.01
C CYS A 104 24.00 -16.23 0.13
N ILE A 105 23.67 -17.23 0.95
CA ILE A 105 22.30 -17.60 1.32
C ILE A 105 21.98 -17.24 2.77
N ASP A 106 22.98 -17.06 3.63
CA ASP A 106 22.82 -16.81 5.06
C ASP A 106 23.58 -15.53 5.47
N VAL A 107 22.85 -14.50 5.92
CA VAL A 107 23.39 -13.19 6.30
C VAL A 107 23.07 -12.87 7.74
N ALA A 108 24.07 -12.44 8.52
CA ALA A 108 23.84 -12.00 9.89
C ALA A 108 23.04 -10.70 9.96
N LYS A 109 21.99 -10.65 10.79
CA LYS A 109 21.15 -9.45 10.98
C LYS A 109 21.96 -8.22 11.44
N THR A 110 23.05 -8.44 12.18
CA THR A 110 23.98 -7.38 12.61
C THR A 110 24.70 -6.73 11.43
N GLN A 111 25.05 -7.51 10.41
CA GLN A 111 25.68 -7.03 9.18
C GLN A 111 24.68 -6.23 8.35
N VAL A 112 23.43 -6.71 8.24
CA VAL A 112 22.34 -5.98 7.60
C VAL A 112 22.14 -4.62 8.25
N ARG A 113 22.03 -4.55 9.59
CA ARG A 113 21.85 -3.28 10.30
C ARG A 113 23.01 -2.29 10.08
N ARG A 114 24.23 -2.79 9.85
CA ARG A 114 25.44 -1.95 9.68
C ARG A 114 25.61 -1.44 8.25
N TYR A 115 25.30 -2.28 7.27
CA TYR A 115 25.63 -2.03 5.86
C TYR A 115 24.43 -1.79 4.95
N ALA A 116 23.19 -2.01 5.44
CA ALA A 116 21.99 -1.70 4.69
C ALA A 116 21.90 -0.19 4.34
N PRO A 117 21.10 0.16 3.30
CA PRO A 117 20.81 1.53 2.93
C PRO A 117 20.38 2.36 4.14
N TYR A 118 20.76 3.64 4.16
CA TYR A 118 20.58 4.54 5.32
C TYR A 118 19.17 4.46 5.94
N GLN A 119 18.15 4.44 5.10
CA GLN A 119 16.76 4.37 5.51
C GLN A 119 16.35 3.09 6.25
N LEU A 120 17.07 1.98 6.02
CA LEU A 120 16.88 0.67 6.65
C LEU A 120 17.83 0.44 7.84
N ARG A 121 18.63 1.44 8.23
CA ARG A 121 19.44 1.36 9.47
C ARG A 121 18.61 1.64 10.72
N ASP A 122 17.46 2.29 10.55
CA ASP A 122 16.46 2.40 11.61
C ASP A 122 15.94 1.00 11.99
N GLY A 123 16.04 0.67 13.28
CA GLY A 123 15.72 -0.67 13.76
C GLY A 123 14.24 -1.03 13.61
N ALA A 124 13.34 -0.05 13.74
CA ALA A 124 11.91 -0.30 13.63
C ALA A 124 11.51 -0.56 12.17
N ARG A 125 12.03 0.23 11.23
CA ARG A 125 11.83 0.04 9.79
C ARG A 125 12.42 -1.28 9.31
N LEU A 126 13.65 -1.59 9.72
CA LEU A 126 14.31 -2.85 9.36
C LEU A 126 13.51 -4.07 9.84
N ASN A 127 13.04 -4.06 11.09
CA ASN A 127 12.26 -5.17 11.61
C ASN A 127 10.91 -5.33 10.89
N ARG A 128 10.28 -4.22 10.49
CA ARG A 128 9.03 -4.25 9.70
C ARG A 128 9.27 -4.86 8.32
N ALA A 129 10.31 -4.41 7.62
CA ALA A 129 10.72 -4.94 6.32
C ALA A 129 11.07 -6.44 6.39
N LEU A 130 11.83 -6.87 7.41
CA LEU A 130 12.16 -8.29 7.61
C LEU A 130 10.92 -9.14 7.87
N LYS A 131 9.94 -8.63 8.62
CA LYS A 131 8.70 -9.34 8.89
C LYS A 131 7.87 -9.55 7.62
N LEU A 132 7.75 -8.51 6.78
CA LEU A 132 7.06 -8.62 5.49
C LEU A 132 7.75 -9.63 4.56
N LEU A 133 9.08 -9.61 4.49
CA LEU A 133 9.84 -10.59 3.68
C LEU A 133 9.71 -12.03 4.21
N GLU A 134 9.57 -12.21 5.52
CA GLU A 134 9.33 -13.52 6.13
C GLU A 134 7.89 -14.01 5.85
N GLU A 135 6.90 -13.13 5.96
CA GLU A 135 5.49 -13.41 5.62
C GLU A 135 5.31 -13.79 4.15
N HIS A 136 6.07 -13.16 3.25
CA HIS A 136 6.08 -13.48 1.82
C HIS A 136 6.89 -14.74 1.47
N GLY A 137 7.62 -15.33 2.43
CA GLY A 137 8.44 -16.51 2.23
C GLY A 137 9.75 -16.25 1.47
N ASN A 138 10.14 -14.98 1.28
CA ASN A 138 11.38 -14.57 0.62
C ASN A 138 12.62 -14.79 1.51
N ILE A 139 12.44 -14.78 2.83
CA ILE A 139 13.50 -15.05 3.80
C ILE A 139 13.00 -15.95 4.94
N SER A 140 13.93 -16.56 5.68
CA SER A 140 13.65 -17.16 6.99
C SER A 140 14.65 -16.65 8.03
N MET A 141 14.20 -16.40 9.26
CA MET A 141 15.11 -16.02 10.36
C MET A 141 15.32 -17.16 11.36
N TYR A 142 16.57 -17.41 11.74
CA TYR A 142 16.91 -18.38 12.79
C TYR A 142 18.03 -17.87 13.69
N LYS A 143 18.11 -18.45 14.89
CA LYS A 143 19.09 -18.06 15.91
C LYS A 143 20.19 -19.12 15.99
N ILE A 144 21.44 -18.70 15.87
CA ILE A 144 22.61 -19.56 16.09
C ILE A 144 23.26 -19.14 17.41
N ARG A 145 23.66 -20.14 18.21
CA ARG A 145 24.48 -19.91 19.39
C ARG A 145 25.95 -20.03 18.99
N ASN A 146 26.70 -18.96 19.21
CA ASN A 146 28.13 -18.93 18.95
C ASN A 146 28.88 -19.69 20.05
N THR A 147 30.10 -20.12 19.75
CA THR A 147 31.00 -20.85 20.65
C THR A 147 31.32 -20.08 21.94
N ASN A 148 31.22 -18.75 21.90
CA ASN A 148 31.38 -17.85 23.05
C ASN A 148 30.10 -17.64 23.88
N GLY A 149 29.04 -18.41 23.61
CA GLY A 149 27.76 -18.34 24.31
C GLY A 149 26.82 -17.23 23.83
N SER A 150 27.25 -16.32 22.94
CA SER A 150 26.40 -15.28 22.37
C SER A 150 25.38 -15.84 21.38
N ILE A 151 24.22 -15.18 21.25
CA ILE A 151 23.16 -15.57 20.31
C ILE A 151 23.16 -14.59 19.14
N GLN A 152 23.27 -15.12 17.92
CA GLN A 152 23.25 -14.34 16.68
C GLN A 152 22.01 -14.69 15.86
N GLN A 153 21.35 -13.67 15.32
CA GLN A 153 20.23 -13.84 14.37
C GLN A 153 20.77 -13.87 12.94
N ILE A 154 20.43 -14.92 12.21
CA ILE A 154 20.77 -15.13 10.80
C ILE A 154 19.51 -15.05 9.95
N ILE A 155 19.64 -14.40 8.80
CA ILE A 155 18.62 -14.26 7.76
C ILE A 155 19.03 -15.18 6.62
N ARG A 156 18.24 -16.21 6.35
CA ARG A 156 18.35 -17.07 5.18
C ARG A 156 17.54 -16.47 4.03
N ILE A 157 18.16 -16.31 2.87
CA ILE A 157 17.54 -15.76 1.66
C ILE A 157 17.02 -16.92 0.82
N HIS A 158 15.73 -16.89 0.48
CA HIS A 158 15.15 -17.83 -0.48
C HIS A 158 15.20 -17.20 -1.88
N ARG A 159 15.71 -17.98 -2.84
CA ARG A 159 15.74 -17.62 -4.25
C ARG A 159 14.79 -18.55 -4.97
N SER A 160 13.64 -18.00 -5.33
CA SER A 160 12.64 -18.66 -6.18
C SER A 160 12.94 -18.35 -7.64
#